data_AF-A0A1E7ILS2-F1
#
_entry.id   AF-A0A1E7ILS2-F1
#
_cell.length_a   1.000
_cell.length_b   1.000
_cell.length_c   1.000
_cell.angle_alpha   90.00
_cell.angle_beta   90.00
_cell.angle_gamma   90.00
#
_symmetry.space_group_name_H-M   'P 1'
#
loop_
_entity.id
_entity.type
_entity.pdbx_description
1 polymer ?
#
loop_
_entity_poly.entity_id
_entity_poly.type
_entity_poly.pdbx_seq_one_letter_code
_entity_poly.pdbx_strand_id
1 'polypeptide(L)'
;MAGMCFTSPLAVFASREPMQALTFFHTHTGEQLQINHVPGILSVANQAKINTFLRDFRTGAIHPIDSGLLDIISAVKTRTHNDGIIEVISGYRSAETNQLLQGNSTGVAKKSLHMKGQAIDIRIRNLSTCNLRDVAANLRSGGVGYYAKSDFVHLDTGRSRTW
;
A
#
# COMPACT_ATOMS: atom_id res chain seq x y z
N MET A 1 -9.68 -3.16 60.57
CA MET A 1 -10.42 -3.94 59.56
C MET A 1 -10.03 -3.42 58.19
N ALA A 2 -9.55 -4.31 57.33
CA ALA A 2 -9.20 -4.01 55.93
C ALA A 2 -10.47 -3.97 55.06
N GLY A 3 -10.46 -3.18 53.98
CA GLY A 3 -11.51 -3.17 52.97
C GLY A 3 -11.19 -2.16 51.86
N MET A 4 -10.27 -2.53 50.96
CA MET A 4 -10.54 -2.88 49.55
C MET A 4 -10.90 -1.69 48.66
N CYS A 5 -9.86 -1.22 47.97
CA CYS A 5 -9.96 -0.36 46.80
C CYS A 5 -10.47 -1.19 45.62
N PHE A 6 -11.65 -0.88 45.08
CA PHE A 6 -12.13 -1.45 43.82
C PHE A 6 -11.56 -0.64 42.66
N THR A 7 -10.47 -1.11 42.06
CA THR A 7 -10.07 -0.65 40.72
C THR A 7 -10.84 -1.48 39.70
N SER A 8 -11.84 -0.89 39.05
CA SER A 8 -12.49 -1.48 37.88
C SER A 8 -11.46 -1.62 36.74
N PRO A 9 -11.33 -2.78 36.08
CA PRO A 9 -10.50 -2.89 34.90
C PRO A 9 -11.22 -2.18 33.74
N LEU A 10 -10.58 -1.15 33.18
CA LEU A 10 -10.93 -0.66 31.85
C LEU A 10 -10.68 -1.80 30.85
N ALA A 11 -11.75 -2.45 30.42
CA ALA A 11 -11.70 -3.35 29.28
C ALA A 11 -11.41 -2.51 28.03
N VAL A 12 -10.13 -2.42 27.65
CA VAL A 12 -9.73 -1.94 26.33
C VAL A 12 -10.15 -3.01 25.33
N PHE A 13 -11.37 -2.90 24.82
CA PHE A 13 -11.71 -3.56 23.57
C PHE A 13 -10.94 -2.84 22.47
N ALA A 14 -9.78 -3.38 22.10
CA ALA A 14 -9.18 -3.05 20.82
C ALA A 14 -10.16 -3.56 19.75
N SER A 15 -10.97 -2.65 19.19
CA SER A 15 -11.78 -2.97 18.01
C SER A 15 -10.82 -3.34 16.90
N ARG A 16 -10.74 -4.63 16.59
CA ARG A 16 -10.00 -5.10 15.42
C ARG A 16 -10.68 -4.47 14.21
N GLU A 17 -9.96 -3.68 13.43
CA GLU A 17 -10.48 -3.13 12.17
C GLU A 17 -11.10 -4.28 11.37
N PRO A 18 -12.31 -4.08 10.81
CA PRO A 18 -13.04 -5.15 10.14
C PRO A 18 -12.25 -5.65 8.93
N MET A 19 -12.41 -6.93 8.63
CA MET A 19 -11.83 -7.52 7.43
C MET A 19 -12.36 -6.78 6.18
N GLN A 20 -11.45 -6.31 5.34
CA GLN A 20 -11.76 -5.58 4.12
C GLN A 20 -11.30 -6.38 2.90
N ALA A 21 -12.17 -6.51 1.89
CA ALA A 21 -11.79 -7.07 0.60
C ALA A 21 -11.05 -6.00 -0.22
N LEU A 22 -9.79 -6.26 -0.55
CA LEU A 22 -8.97 -5.44 -1.44
C LEU A 22 -8.92 -6.12 -2.82
N THR A 23 -9.50 -5.46 -3.82
CA THR A 23 -9.48 -5.91 -5.22
C THR A 23 -8.51 -5.07 -6.02
N PHE A 24 -7.55 -5.73 -6.65
CA PHE A 24 -6.48 -5.12 -7.43
C PHE A 24 -6.60 -5.49 -8.91
N PHE A 25 -6.20 -4.56 -9.77
CA PHE A 25 -6.00 -4.77 -11.20
C PHE A 25 -4.64 -4.20 -11.61
N HIS A 26 -3.77 -5.02 -12.20
CA HIS A 26 -2.44 -4.55 -12.63
C HIS A 26 -2.52 -4.04 -14.07
N THR A 27 -2.24 -2.76 -14.28
CA THR A 27 -2.51 -2.09 -15.57
C THR A 27 -1.62 -2.57 -16.71
N HIS A 28 -0.40 -3.04 -16.42
CA HIS A 28 0.51 -3.61 -17.43
C HIS A 28 0.31 -5.10 -17.71
N THR A 29 0.01 -5.93 -16.72
CA THR A 29 -0.11 -7.39 -16.91
C THR A 29 -1.55 -7.83 -17.18
N GLY A 30 -2.55 -6.99 -16.87
CA GLY A 30 -3.96 -7.33 -16.95
C GLY A 30 -4.44 -8.27 -15.82
N GLU A 31 -3.54 -8.66 -14.90
CA GLU A 31 -3.86 -9.56 -13.80
C GLU A 31 -4.82 -8.91 -12.80
N GLN A 32 -5.64 -9.75 -12.16
CA GLN A 32 -6.53 -9.34 -11.07
C GLN A 32 -6.24 -10.18 -9.82
N LEU A 33 -6.38 -9.55 -8.67
CA LEU A 33 -6.20 -10.21 -7.38
C LEU A 33 -7.19 -9.66 -6.37
N GLN A 34 -7.86 -10.54 -5.64
CA GLN A 34 -8.64 -10.17 -4.47
C GLN A 34 -8.03 -10.80 -3.22
N ILE A 35 -7.81 -9.98 -2.20
CA ILE A 35 -7.33 -10.40 -0.89
C ILE A 35 -8.29 -9.91 0.19
N ASN A 36 -8.69 -10.82 1.08
CA ASN A 36 -9.31 -10.44 2.34
C ASN A 36 -8.20 -10.00 3.30
N HIS A 37 -8.18 -8.71 3.63
CA HIS A 37 -7.14 -8.07 4.41
C HIS A 37 -7.66 -7.69 5.80
N VAL A 38 -6.83 -7.92 6.82
CA VAL A 38 -7.01 -7.43 8.18
C VAL A 38 -5.73 -6.68 8.54
N PRO A 39 -5.80 -5.42 8.98
CA PRO A 39 -4.60 -4.64 9.26
C PRO A 39 -3.61 -5.35 10.20
N GLY A 40 -2.33 -5.32 9.83
CA GLY A 40 -1.25 -5.99 10.56
C GLY A 40 -1.23 -7.52 10.46
N ILE A 41 -2.11 -8.15 9.68
CA ILE A 41 -2.17 -9.60 9.51
C ILE A 41 -2.26 -9.97 8.03
N LEU A 42 -1.22 -10.64 7.55
CA LEU A 42 -1.22 -11.21 6.20
C LEU A 42 -0.84 -12.70 6.28
N SER A 43 -1.74 -13.56 5.83
CA SER A 43 -1.47 -15.00 5.78
C SER A 43 -0.35 -15.31 4.79
N VAL A 44 0.41 -16.40 5.01
CA VAL A 44 1.47 -16.83 4.10
C VAL A 44 0.96 -17.03 2.68
N ALA A 45 -0.26 -17.55 2.52
CA ALA A 45 -0.89 -17.72 1.21
C ALA A 45 -1.18 -16.37 0.53
N ASN A 46 -1.70 -15.37 1.26
CA ASN A 46 -1.94 -14.05 0.71
C ASN A 46 -0.62 -13.28 0.46
N GLN A 47 0.40 -13.50 1.29
CA GLN A 47 1.75 -12.97 1.08
C GLN A 47 2.36 -13.48 -0.23
N ALA A 48 2.25 -14.78 -0.52
CA ALA A 48 2.74 -15.34 -1.78
C ALA A 48 1.98 -14.75 -2.99
N LYS A 49 0.65 -14.63 -2.90
CA LYS A 49 -0.17 -14.02 -3.96
C LYS A 49 0.22 -12.56 -4.22
N ILE A 50 0.39 -11.75 -3.18
CA ILE A 50 0.74 -10.33 -3.34
C ILE A 50 2.16 -10.16 -3.87
N ASN A 51 3.12 -11.00 -3.44
CA ASN A 51 4.49 -10.98 -3.94
C ASN A 51 4.53 -11.25 -5.45
N THR A 52 3.78 -12.26 -5.91
CA THR A 52 3.67 -12.55 -7.34
C THR A 52 2.94 -11.42 -8.08
N PHE A 53 1.81 -10.95 -7.57
CA PHE A 53 1.01 -9.93 -8.24
C PHE A 53 1.74 -8.59 -8.37
N LEU A 54 2.52 -8.20 -7.36
CA LEU A 54 3.32 -6.96 -7.35
C LEU A 54 4.78 -7.19 -7.76
N ARG A 55 5.10 -8.31 -8.42
CA ARG A 55 6.42 -8.56 -8.99
C ARG A 55 6.80 -7.48 -9.99
N ASP A 56 8.08 -7.42 -10.35
CA ASP A 56 8.50 -6.57 -11.45
C ASP A 56 7.88 -7.12 -12.75
N PHE A 57 6.95 -6.38 -13.35
CA PHE A 57 6.24 -6.83 -14.54
C PHE A 57 7.12 -6.90 -15.79
N ARG A 58 8.29 -6.24 -15.80
CA ARG A 58 9.21 -6.25 -16.94
C ARG A 58 10.11 -7.48 -16.92
N THR A 59 10.61 -7.84 -15.75
CA THR A 59 11.59 -8.93 -15.59
C THR A 59 10.98 -10.20 -15.01
N GLY A 60 9.77 -10.14 -14.45
CA GLY A 60 9.14 -11.23 -13.71
C GLY A 60 9.71 -11.46 -12.31
N ALA A 61 10.70 -10.66 -11.89
CA ALA A 61 11.37 -10.84 -10.61
C ALA A 61 10.40 -10.63 -9.43
N ILE A 62 10.25 -11.65 -8.60
CA ILE A 62 9.41 -11.65 -7.40
C ILE A 62 10.25 -11.22 -6.20
N HIS A 63 9.66 -10.40 -5.33
CA HIS A 63 10.27 -9.96 -4.08
C HIS A 63 9.22 -9.95 -2.95
N PRO A 64 9.61 -10.18 -1.69
CA PRO A 64 8.72 -9.94 -0.55
C PRO A 64 8.16 -8.51 -0.55
N ILE A 65 6.84 -8.38 -0.45
CA ILE A 65 6.15 -7.10 -0.36
C ILE A 65 5.82 -6.82 1.10
N ASP A 66 6.09 -5.59 1.52
CA ASP A 66 5.73 -5.07 2.83
C ASP A 66 4.21 -4.96 2.96
N SER A 67 3.64 -5.71 3.91
CA SER A 67 2.19 -5.72 4.15
C SER A 67 1.65 -4.36 4.60
N GLY A 68 2.51 -3.48 5.12
CA GLY A 68 2.13 -2.10 5.48
C GLY A 68 1.56 -1.31 4.30
N LEU A 69 1.90 -1.67 3.06
CA LEU A 69 1.27 -1.09 1.88
C LEU A 69 -0.24 -1.40 1.82
N LEU A 70 -0.64 -2.62 2.20
CA LEU A 70 -2.05 -3.01 2.27
C LEU A 70 -2.77 -2.28 3.40
N ASP A 71 -2.10 -2.07 4.53
CA ASP A 71 -2.65 -1.31 5.66
C ASP A 71 -2.94 0.14 5.24
N ILE A 72 -2.01 0.80 4.53
CA ILE A 72 -2.21 2.16 4.01
C ILE A 72 -3.40 2.20 3.04
N ILE A 73 -3.45 1.30 2.07
CA ILE A 73 -4.52 1.24 1.07
C ILE A 73 -5.88 1.00 1.74
N SER A 74 -5.94 0.08 2.70
CA SER A 74 -7.14 -0.22 3.47
C SER A 74 -7.64 0.99 4.24
N ALA A 75 -6.74 1.70 4.92
CA ALA A 75 -7.06 2.91 5.66
C ALA A 75 -7.56 4.05 4.75
N VAL A 76 -6.98 4.21 3.56
CA VAL A 76 -7.48 5.14 2.54
C VAL A 76 -8.92 4.79 2.17
N LYS A 77 -9.18 3.54 1.75
CA LYS A 77 -10.52 3.08 1.33
C LYS A 77 -11.57 3.31 2.41
N THR A 78 -11.23 3.00 3.67
CA THR A 78 -12.09 3.23 4.82
C THR A 78 -12.40 4.72 5.01
N ARG A 79 -11.39 5.60 4.97
CA ARG A 79 -11.58 7.06 5.14
C ARG A 79 -12.35 7.71 4.00
N THR A 80 -12.26 7.17 2.80
CA THR A 80 -12.97 7.70 1.62
C THR A 80 -14.31 7.04 1.37
N HIS A 81 -14.69 6.04 2.18
CA HIS A 81 -15.86 5.18 1.91
C HIS A 81 -15.88 4.64 0.48
N ASN A 82 -14.71 4.25 -0.04
CA ASN A 82 -14.52 3.81 -1.42
C ASN A 82 -14.18 2.32 -1.46
N ASP A 83 -14.97 1.56 -2.21
CA ASP A 83 -14.77 0.12 -2.44
C ASP A 83 -14.18 -0.19 -3.83
N GLY A 84 -13.87 0.84 -4.62
CA GLY A 84 -13.36 0.73 -5.99
C GLY A 84 -12.07 -0.05 -6.15
N ILE A 85 -11.87 -0.59 -7.36
CA ILE A 85 -10.69 -1.39 -7.70
C ILE A 85 -9.43 -0.54 -7.60
N ILE A 86 -8.40 -1.10 -6.95
CA ILE A 86 -7.06 -0.53 -6.87
C ILE A 86 -6.34 -0.87 -8.16
N GLU A 87 -6.15 0.13 -9.02
CA GLU A 87 -5.39 -0.04 -10.25
C GLU A 87 -3.91 0.18 -9.93
N VAL A 88 -3.13 -0.88 -10.09
CA VAL A 88 -1.69 -0.90 -9.81
C VAL A 88 -0.91 -0.60 -11.08
N ILE A 89 -0.11 0.45 -11.03
CA ILE A 89 0.80 0.85 -12.09
C ILE A 89 2.17 0.17 -11.88
N SER A 90 2.67 0.13 -10.65
CA SER A 90 3.97 -0.49 -10.35
C SER A 90 4.00 -1.01 -8.92
N GLY A 91 4.47 -2.25 -8.76
CA GLY A 91 4.87 -2.84 -7.48
C GLY A 91 6.38 -2.81 -7.29
N TYR A 92 6.97 -3.96 -6.93
CA TYR A 92 8.42 -4.14 -6.86
C TYR A 92 9.11 -3.82 -8.19
N ARG A 93 10.33 -3.28 -8.10
CA ARG A 93 11.21 -3.04 -9.25
C ARG A 93 12.55 -3.72 -9.01
N SER A 94 12.97 -4.56 -9.96
CA SER A 94 14.32 -5.11 -9.99
C SER A 94 15.37 -3.99 -10.18
N ALA A 95 16.63 -4.29 -9.84
CA ALA A 95 17.73 -3.37 -10.08
C ALA A 95 17.84 -2.96 -11.56
N GLU A 96 17.63 -3.92 -12.46
CA GLU A 96 17.60 -3.72 -13.91
C GLU A 96 16.52 -2.71 -14.32
N THR A 97 15.26 -2.94 -13.92
CA THR A 97 14.16 -2.00 -14.19
C THR A 97 14.43 -0.62 -13.58
N ASN A 98 14.96 -0.56 -12.35
CA ASN A 98 15.22 0.72 -11.71
C ASN A 98 16.37 1.50 -12.39
N GLN A 99 17.37 0.82 -12.95
CA GLN A 99 18.42 1.44 -13.76
C GLN A 99 17.86 1.94 -15.10
N LEU A 100 17.06 1.12 -15.79
CA LEU A 100 16.40 1.50 -17.04
C LEU A 100 15.55 2.76 -16.87
N LEU A 101 14.73 2.83 -15.81
CA LEU A 101 13.84 3.97 -15.57
C LEU A 101 14.61 5.24 -15.14
N GLN A 102 15.74 5.09 -14.43
CA GLN A 102 16.63 6.22 -14.12
C GLN A 102 17.25 6.82 -15.38
N GLY A 103 17.61 6.00 -16.37
CA GLY A 103 18.15 6.49 -17.64
C GLY A 103 17.13 7.29 -18.46
N ASN A 104 15.84 6.99 -18.30
CA ASN A 104 14.75 7.55 -19.10
C ASN A 104 13.98 8.69 -18.39
N SER A 105 14.25 8.95 -17.11
CA SER A 105 13.52 9.97 -16.36
C SER A 105 14.32 10.54 -15.19
N THR A 106 14.10 11.82 -14.89
CA THR A 106 14.72 12.51 -13.74
C THR A 106 14.02 12.21 -12.40
N GLY A 107 12.88 11.52 -12.41
CA GLY A 107 12.02 11.31 -11.25
C GLY A 107 12.28 10.03 -10.44
N VAL A 108 13.26 9.20 -10.84
CA VAL A 108 13.50 7.90 -10.20
C VAL A 108 14.70 7.95 -9.27
N ALA A 109 14.47 7.68 -7.98
CA ALA A 109 15.52 7.70 -6.98
C ALA A 109 16.46 6.49 -7.08
N LYS A 110 17.77 6.73 -6.88
CA LYS A 110 18.80 5.67 -6.78
C LYS A 110 18.52 4.62 -5.71
N LYS A 111 17.82 4.99 -4.64
CA LYS A 111 17.43 4.11 -3.52
C LYS A 111 15.90 4.01 -3.42
N SER A 112 15.25 3.73 -4.54
CA SER A 112 13.79 3.60 -4.60
C SER A 112 13.28 2.51 -3.65
N LEU A 113 12.23 2.82 -2.88
CA LEU A 113 11.58 1.85 -2.00
C LEU A 113 10.83 0.75 -2.77
N HIS A 114 10.58 0.95 -4.08
CA HIS A 114 10.11 -0.13 -4.95
C HIS A 114 11.10 -1.30 -5.00
N MET A 115 12.42 -1.03 -4.96
CA MET A 115 13.44 -2.08 -4.96
C MET A 115 13.50 -2.87 -3.65
N LYS A 116 12.77 -2.42 -2.62
CA LYS A 116 12.68 -3.11 -1.32
C LYS A 116 11.33 -3.80 -1.12
N GLY A 117 10.42 -3.73 -2.11
CA GLY A 117 9.04 -4.18 -1.94
C GLY A 117 8.25 -3.30 -0.95
N GLN A 118 8.69 -2.07 -0.73
CA GLN A 118 8.13 -1.13 0.26
C GLN A 118 7.42 0.04 -0.40
N ALA A 119 7.16 -0.01 -1.71
CA ALA A 119 6.42 1.02 -2.42
C ALA A 119 5.51 0.47 -3.51
N ILE A 120 4.44 1.20 -3.79
CA ILE A 120 3.45 0.90 -4.81
C ILE A 120 2.96 2.20 -5.47
N ASP A 121 2.80 2.17 -6.79
CA ASP A 121 2.20 3.25 -7.56
C ASP A 121 0.78 2.83 -7.95
N ILE A 122 -0.22 3.59 -7.50
CA ILE A 122 -1.63 3.22 -7.67
C ILE A 122 -2.52 4.41 -8.06
N ARG A 123 -3.70 4.08 -8.56
CA ARG A 123 -4.91 4.89 -8.44
C ARG A 123 -6.08 4.00 -8.03
N ILE A 124 -7.19 4.57 -7.59
CA ILE A 124 -8.36 3.82 -7.13
C ILE A 124 -9.58 4.28 -7.92
N ARG A 125 -10.35 3.35 -8.49
CA ARG A 125 -11.57 3.69 -9.23
C ARG A 125 -12.53 4.46 -8.33
N ASN A 126 -13.23 5.44 -8.90
CA ASN A 126 -14.15 6.33 -8.17
C ASN A 126 -13.47 7.17 -7.07
N LEU A 127 -12.15 7.36 -7.12
CA LEU A 127 -11.41 8.25 -6.24
C LEU A 127 -10.39 9.03 -7.06
N SER A 128 -10.49 10.36 -7.06
CA SER A 128 -9.50 11.19 -7.76
C SER A 128 -8.12 11.02 -7.12
N THR A 129 -7.06 11.05 -7.94
CA THR A 129 -5.68 10.90 -7.45
C THR A 129 -5.27 12.05 -6.52
N CYS A 130 -5.88 13.23 -6.66
CA CYS A 130 -5.75 14.34 -5.70
C CYS A 130 -6.30 13.97 -4.32
N ASN A 131 -7.52 13.43 -4.24
CA ASN A 131 -8.12 13.01 -2.97
C ASN A 131 -7.36 11.82 -2.36
N LEU A 132 -6.93 10.86 -3.19
CA LEU A 132 -6.09 9.75 -2.76
C LEU A 132 -4.81 10.25 -2.08
N ARG A 133 -4.09 11.19 -2.72
CA ARG A 133 -2.90 11.84 -2.15
C ARG A 133 -3.22 12.47 -0.80
N ASP A 134 -4.26 13.29 -0.71
CA ASP A 134 -4.58 14.05 0.51
C ASP A 134 -4.93 13.13 1.67
N VAL A 135 -5.73 12.09 1.42
CA VAL A 135 -6.08 11.11 2.45
C VAL A 135 -4.85 10.31 2.88
N ALA A 136 -4.04 9.84 1.93
CA ALA A 136 -2.83 9.08 2.22
C ALA A 136 -1.81 9.92 3.02
N ALA A 137 -1.59 11.18 2.64
CA ALA A 137 -0.69 12.08 3.35
C ALA A 137 -1.16 12.33 4.81
N ASN A 138 -2.47 12.44 5.02
CA ASN A 138 -3.07 12.61 6.34
C ASN A 138 -2.99 11.35 7.23
N LEU A 139 -2.69 10.17 6.67
CA LEU A 139 -2.43 8.98 7.48
C LEU A 139 -1.07 9.06 8.19
N ARG A 140 -0.09 9.75 7.59
CA ARG A 140 1.30 9.81 8.06
C ARG A 140 1.96 8.44 8.26
N SER A 141 1.44 7.41 7.59
CA SER A 141 1.90 6.02 7.69
C SER A 141 3.04 5.67 6.73
N GLY A 142 3.63 6.66 6.05
CA GLY A 142 4.52 6.39 4.93
C GLY A 142 4.80 7.61 4.04
N GLY A 143 5.64 7.43 3.03
CA GLY A 143 5.85 8.44 1.99
C GLY A 143 4.71 8.46 0.97
N VAL A 144 4.36 9.66 0.48
CA VAL A 144 3.32 9.88 -0.52
C VAL A 144 3.84 10.80 -1.64
N GLY A 145 3.88 10.31 -2.87
CA GLY A 145 4.29 11.10 -4.04
C GLY A 145 3.11 11.33 -4.99
N TYR A 146 2.93 12.54 -5.51
CA TYR A 146 1.81 12.86 -6.40
C TYR A 146 2.23 13.12 -7.86
N TYR A 147 1.75 12.27 -8.77
CA TYR A 147 2.11 12.32 -10.19
C TYR A 147 0.90 12.66 -11.05
N ALA A 148 0.41 13.90 -10.95
CA ALA A 148 -0.82 14.34 -11.63
C ALA A 148 -0.82 14.09 -13.14
N LYS A 149 0.30 14.34 -13.83
CA LYS A 149 0.43 14.15 -15.29
C LYS A 149 0.30 12.68 -15.72
N SER A 150 0.69 11.77 -14.85
CA SER A 150 0.66 10.32 -15.09
C SER A 150 -0.53 9.64 -14.40
N ASP A 151 -1.38 10.42 -13.72
CA ASP A 151 -2.57 9.97 -13.01
C ASP A 151 -2.33 8.81 -12.02
N PHE A 152 -1.34 8.95 -11.14
CA PHE A 152 -1.16 8.02 -10.02
C PHE A 152 -0.61 8.69 -8.76
N VAL A 153 -0.72 7.98 -7.64
CA VAL A 153 -0.12 8.30 -6.35
C VAL A 153 0.86 7.19 -5.99
N HIS A 154 2.07 7.59 -5.63
CA HIS A 154 3.07 6.73 -5.02
C HIS A 154 2.83 6.64 -3.53
N LEU A 155 2.84 5.43 -2.99
CA LEU A 155 2.76 5.14 -1.56
C LEU A 155 3.95 4.26 -1.15
N ASP A 156 4.59 4.57 -0.03
CA ASP A 156 5.65 3.74 0.54
C ASP A 156 5.58 3.62 2.06
N THR A 157 6.14 2.55 2.63
CA THR A 157 6.17 2.31 4.09
C THR A 157 7.40 2.92 4.78
N GLY A 158 8.08 3.87 4.14
CA GLY A 158 9.23 4.58 4.68
C GLY A 158 8.84 5.70 5.65
N ARG A 159 9.76 6.66 5.85
CA ARG A 159 9.47 7.85 6.66
C ARG A 159 8.37 8.68 6.03
N SER A 160 7.46 9.18 6.88
CA SER A 160 6.40 10.11 6.48
C SER A 160 6.98 11.35 5.81
N ARG A 161 6.59 11.57 4.55
CA ARG A 161 7.00 12.68 3.70
C ARG A 161 6.08 12.77 2.49
N THR A 162 5.98 13.95 1.89
CA THR A 162 5.21 14.18 0.67
C THR A 162 6.08 14.83 -0.40
N TRP A 163 5.81 14.52 -1.67
CA TRP A 163 6.48 15.17 -2.82
C TRP A 163 5.59 15.17 -4.07
#